data_AF-A0A507END7-F1
#
_entry.id   AF-A0A507END7-F1
#
_cell.length_a   1.000
_cell.length_b   1.000
_cell.length_c   1.000
_cell.angle_alpha   90.00
_cell.angle_beta   90.00
_cell.angle_gamma   90.00
#
_symmetry.space_group_name_H-M   'P 1'
#
loop_
_entity.id
_entity.type
_entity.pdbx_description
1 polymer ?
#
loop_
_entity_poly.entity_id
_entity_poly.type
_entity_poly.pdbx_seq_one_letter_code
_entity_poly.pdbx_strand_id
1 'polypeptide(L)'
;MDLAWKVIVLVGAHILVILLALLWIRLRAAPGKKGRVVVLVLGDIGRSPRMQYHCLSIAKHGFEVHLVGYKGKEPLHSIQHSKGISIHYIDAPRKLSARSSPLLYIGQAVVRILRQIWQLMDVLLFRIKTPGHILVQNPPAIPTLIIVQFIRAALGSRLIIDWHNFGYSIMALTLGQKASVVRLARWYERTFGAFATAHLCVSKAMAAEIRDGLHARGRIAILYDRPPEDFRRLSLEEIHEFTSQYDWSGDELKHGVVDSASSAPFSYSTASGCQFRANRPKLVVSSTSWTEDEDFGILLDAVSRYDEEARRLEKSASERLSSIVIVITGRGPLLHFYKEKIRNLKLQYVEIKTAWLSAEHYPLLLGSADLGISLHTSSSGVDLPMKIVDMFGCGLPACAIGYQCLDELVVDGQNGRIFWSAEELCAQIKDLLHSPEALERLRAGTSEFQKRRWHTEWTHHAKCLFDM
;
A
#
# COMPACT_ATOMS: atom_id res chain seq x y z
N MET A 1 -33.97 6.30 43.85
CA MET A 1 -34.00 4.86 43.51
C MET A 1 -34.97 4.53 42.36
N ASP A 2 -36.16 5.13 42.30
CA ASP A 2 -37.15 4.88 41.23
C ASP A 2 -36.74 5.42 39.83
N LEU A 3 -35.96 6.51 39.80
CA LEU A 3 -35.54 7.19 38.56
C LEU A 3 -34.46 6.43 37.77
N ALA A 4 -33.47 5.84 38.44
CA ALA A 4 -32.45 5.02 37.79
C ALA A 4 -33.02 3.66 37.33
N TRP A 5 -33.99 3.11 38.07
CA TRP A 5 -34.70 1.89 37.67
C TRP A 5 -35.55 2.10 36.40
N LYS A 6 -36.17 3.28 36.29
CA LYS A 6 -36.80 3.77 35.06
C LYS A 6 -35.83 4.06 33.92
N VAL A 7 -34.57 4.42 34.15
CA VAL A 7 -33.56 4.57 33.07
C VAL A 7 -33.14 3.21 32.50
N ILE A 8 -33.17 2.20 33.36
CA ILE A 8 -32.65 0.85 33.10
C ILE A 8 -33.69 -0.04 32.41
N VAL A 9 -34.97 0.02 32.77
CA VAL A 9 -36.05 -0.68 32.03
C VAL A 9 -36.19 -0.15 30.59
N LEU A 10 -35.75 1.09 30.40
CA LEU A 10 -35.95 1.90 29.21
C LEU A 10 -34.82 1.68 28.21
N VAL A 11 -33.54 1.77 28.58
CA VAL A 11 -32.43 1.19 27.77
C VAL A 11 -32.74 -0.29 27.43
N GLY A 12 -33.39 -1.00 28.35
CA GLY A 12 -33.85 -2.39 28.24
C GLY A 12 -34.98 -2.64 27.22
N ALA A 13 -35.94 -1.73 27.06
CA ALA A 13 -36.94 -1.75 25.98
C ALA A 13 -36.39 -1.23 24.63
N HIS A 14 -35.19 -0.69 24.62
CA HIS A 14 -34.71 0.16 23.51
C HIS A 14 -33.66 -0.51 22.66
N ILE A 15 -32.89 -1.34 23.32
CA ILE A 15 -32.26 -2.45 22.67
C ILE A 15 -33.29 -3.56 22.33
N LEU A 16 -34.46 -3.60 22.97
CA LEU A 16 -35.46 -4.69 22.82
C LEU A 16 -36.00 -4.85 21.42
N VAL A 17 -35.95 -3.74 20.74
CA VAL A 17 -36.18 -3.67 19.35
C VAL A 17 -34.80 -4.03 18.73
N ILE A 18 -33.62 -3.40 18.96
CA ILE A 18 -32.36 -3.47 18.11
C ILE A 18 -32.64 -4.09 16.74
N LEU A 19 -33.13 -3.30 15.79
CA LEU A 19 -34.51 -2.84 15.87
C LEU A 19 -35.39 -3.94 15.24
N LEU A 20 -36.45 -4.37 15.96
CA LEU A 20 -36.95 -5.75 16.13
C LEU A 20 -36.09 -6.86 15.48
N ALA A 21 -34.80 -6.94 15.81
CA ALA A 21 -33.80 -7.87 15.27
C ALA A 21 -33.43 -7.65 13.79
N LEU A 22 -32.91 -6.44 13.54
CA LEU A 22 -32.56 -5.95 12.19
C LEU A 22 -33.70 -6.34 11.23
N LEU A 23 -34.91 -6.06 11.76
CA LEU A 23 -36.11 -6.90 11.69
C LEU A 23 -36.53 -7.08 10.25
N TRP A 24 -36.80 -8.27 9.78
CA TRP A 24 -36.68 -9.63 10.25
C TRP A 24 -35.54 -10.16 9.39
N ILE A 25 -34.34 -9.65 9.67
CA ILE A 25 -33.11 -9.72 8.88
C ILE A 25 -33.38 -9.45 7.40
N ARG A 26 -33.69 -8.17 7.16
CA ARG A 26 -34.17 -7.61 5.89
C ARG A 26 -35.28 -8.46 5.28
N LEU A 27 -36.28 -8.75 6.13
CA LEU A 27 -37.46 -9.60 5.98
C LEU A 27 -37.33 -10.71 4.91
N ARG A 28 -36.37 -11.62 5.13
CA ARG A 28 -36.09 -12.90 4.40
C ARG A 28 -35.26 -12.88 3.11
N ALA A 29 -34.60 -11.78 2.76
CA ALA A 29 -33.51 -11.72 1.76
C ALA A 29 -33.49 -12.83 0.67
N ALA A 30 -34.18 -12.61 -0.47
CA ALA A 30 -33.95 -13.39 -1.69
C ALA A 30 -32.45 -13.32 -2.08
N PRO A 31 -31.85 -14.38 -2.65
CA PRO A 31 -30.43 -14.38 -2.97
C PRO A 31 -30.09 -13.11 -3.74
N GLY A 32 -29.14 -12.34 -3.20
CA GLY A 32 -28.72 -11.09 -3.82
C GLY A 32 -28.42 -11.32 -5.28
N LYS A 33 -28.79 -10.37 -6.16
CA LYS A 33 -28.51 -10.47 -7.59
C LYS A 33 -27.05 -10.88 -7.74
N LYS A 34 -26.76 -12.05 -8.36
CA LYS A 34 -25.38 -12.54 -8.53
C LYS A 34 -24.47 -11.43 -9.07
N GLY A 35 -25.02 -10.60 -9.96
CA GLY A 35 -24.39 -9.41 -10.52
C GLY A 35 -24.21 -8.20 -9.59
N ARG A 36 -24.34 -8.27 -8.26
CA ARG A 36 -24.06 -7.14 -7.34
C ARG A 36 -23.00 -7.50 -6.31
N VAL A 37 -22.00 -6.63 -6.19
CA VAL A 37 -20.86 -6.79 -5.27
C VAL A 37 -20.70 -5.55 -4.40
N VAL A 38 -20.60 -5.76 -3.09
CA VAL A 38 -20.10 -4.72 -2.17
C VAL A 38 -18.60 -4.89 -2.03
N VAL A 39 -17.86 -3.80 -2.20
CA VAL A 39 -16.43 -3.71 -1.92
C VAL A 39 -16.24 -2.80 -0.72
N LEU A 40 -15.83 -3.36 0.40
CA LEU A 40 -15.72 -2.66 1.69
C LEU A 40 -14.25 -2.44 2.06
N VAL A 41 -13.89 -1.17 2.28
CA VAL A 41 -12.63 -0.77 2.89
C VAL A 41 -12.90 0.16 4.06
N LEU A 42 -12.55 -0.26 5.28
CA LEU A 42 -12.69 0.57 6.47
C LEU A 42 -11.50 1.55 6.57
N GLY A 43 -11.36 2.39 5.54
CA GLY A 43 -10.24 3.29 5.29
C GLY A 43 -10.60 4.34 4.24
N ASP A 44 -9.69 5.29 3.99
CA ASP A 44 -9.84 6.29 2.93
C ASP A 44 -9.84 5.61 1.57
N ILE A 45 -10.94 5.73 0.82
CA ILE A 45 -11.11 5.11 -0.49
C ILE A 45 -10.00 5.55 -1.45
N GLY A 46 -9.70 6.85 -1.51
CA GLY A 46 -8.68 7.40 -2.43
C GLY A 46 -7.25 6.97 -2.08
N ARG A 47 -7.04 6.38 -0.91
CA ARG A 47 -5.76 5.79 -0.47
C ARG A 47 -5.74 4.26 -0.50
N SER A 48 -6.78 3.64 -1.06
CA SER A 48 -6.93 2.18 -1.13
C SER A 48 -6.94 1.71 -2.59
N PRO A 49 -5.81 1.84 -3.33
CA PRO A 49 -5.77 1.60 -4.77
C PRO A 49 -6.18 0.18 -5.16
N ARG A 50 -5.74 -0.87 -4.44
CA ARG A 50 -6.14 -2.25 -4.74
C ARG A 50 -7.65 -2.46 -4.70
N MET A 51 -8.34 -1.87 -3.72
CA MET A 51 -9.81 -1.96 -3.63
C MET A 51 -10.50 -1.23 -4.77
N GLN A 52 -9.93 -0.11 -5.24
CA GLN A 52 -10.40 0.57 -6.43
C GLN A 52 -10.16 -0.30 -7.70
N TYR A 53 -9.02 -0.96 -7.82
CA TYR A 53 -8.74 -1.86 -8.94
C TYR A 53 -9.64 -3.11 -8.94
N HIS A 54 -9.99 -3.63 -7.76
CA HIS A 54 -11.05 -4.62 -7.60
C HIS A 54 -12.38 -4.11 -8.17
N CYS A 55 -12.84 -2.94 -7.73
CA CYS A 55 -14.09 -2.34 -8.23
C CYS A 55 -14.11 -2.22 -9.76
N LEU A 56 -13.02 -1.72 -10.36
CA LEU A 56 -12.92 -1.60 -11.81
C LEU A 56 -12.98 -2.97 -12.51
N SER A 57 -12.28 -3.97 -11.99
CA SER A 57 -12.23 -5.31 -12.61
C SER A 57 -13.56 -6.05 -12.48
N ILE A 58 -14.24 -5.89 -11.35
CA ILE A 58 -15.58 -6.44 -11.10
C ILE A 58 -16.60 -5.75 -12.03
N ALA A 59 -16.57 -4.42 -12.14
CA ALA A 59 -17.47 -3.67 -13.01
C ALA A 59 -17.27 -3.99 -14.50
N LYS A 60 -16.00 -4.18 -14.95
CA LYS A 60 -15.67 -4.63 -16.32
C LYS A 60 -16.31 -5.98 -16.67
N HIS A 61 -16.58 -6.82 -15.67
CA HIS A 61 -17.25 -8.11 -15.84
C HIS A 61 -18.78 -8.04 -15.67
N GLY A 62 -19.37 -6.84 -15.74
CA GLY A 62 -20.82 -6.64 -15.78
C GLY A 62 -21.52 -6.65 -14.42
N PHE A 63 -20.77 -6.66 -13.32
CA PHE A 63 -21.32 -6.55 -11.97
C PHE A 63 -21.57 -5.08 -11.59
N GLU A 64 -22.67 -4.83 -10.88
CA GLU A 64 -22.95 -3.60 -10.15
C GLU A 64 -22.10 -3.56 -8.87
N VAL A 65 -21.30 -2.52 -8.69
CA VAL A 65 -20.36 -2.41 -7.57
C VAL A 65 -20.77 -1.30 -6.61
N HIS A 66 -20.81 -1.61 -5.32
CA HIS A 66 -20.97 -0.63 -4.26
C HIS A 66 -19.68 -0.54 -3.44
N LEU A 67 -18.94 0.56 -3.60
CA LEU A 67 -17.69 0.81 -2.89
C LEU A 67 -17.97 1.57 -1.58
N VAL A 68 -17.69 0.95 -0.44
CA VAL A 68 -17.97 1.49 0.89
C VAL A 68 -16.65 1.83 1.60
N GLY A 69 -16.54 3.03 2.15
CA GLY A 69 -15.35 3.46 2.91
C GLY A 69 -15.37 4.92 3.34
N TYR A 70 -14.25 5.43 3.88
CA TYR A 70 -14.16 6.82 4.33
C TYR A 70 -13.99 7.78 3.16
N LYS A 71 -14.60 8.96 3.31
CA LYS A 71 -14.29 10.12 2.46
C LYS A 71 -12.91 10.64 2.83
N GLY A 72 -12.08 10.92 1.84
CA GLY A 72 -10.72 11.41 2.04
C GLY A 72 -10.14 11.93 0.73
N LYS A 73 -9.04 11.35 0.27
CA LYS A 73 -8.48 11.66 -1.05
C LYS A 73 -9.48 11.29 -2.15
N GLU A 74 -9.45 12.02 -3.26
CA GLU A 74 -10.26 11.69 -4.42
C GLU A 74 -9.92 10.27 -4.94
N PRO A 75 -10.94 9.44 -5.21
CA PRO A 75 -10.76 8.16 -5.90
C PRO A 75 -10.19 8.36 -7.31
N LEU A 76 -9.69 7.28 -7.91
CA LEU A 76 -9.25 7.27 -9.31
C LEU A 76 -10.34 7.83 -10.22
N HIS A 77 -9.93 8.60 -11.23
CA HIS A 77 -10.84 9.21 -12.20
C HIS A 77 -11.81 8.19 -12.84
N SER A 78 -11.31 6.97 -13.11
CA SER A 78 -12.08 5.85 -13.64
C SER A 78 -13.16 5.31 -12.69
N ILE A 79 -12.96 5.42 -11.37
CA ILE A 79 -13.99 5.10 -10.37
C ILE A 79 -15.09 6.15 -10.37
N GLN A 80 -14.70 7.43 -10.39
CA GLN A 80 -15.63 8.56 -10.31
C GLN A 80 -16.61 8.62 -11.50
N HIS A 81 -16.15 8.24 -12.69
CA HIS A 81 -16.92 8.32 -13.93
C HIS A 81 -17.56 6.98 -14.34
N SER A 82 -17.42 5.93 -13.54
CA SER A 82 -17.99 4.62 -13.87
C SER A 82 -19.48 4.57 -13.55
N LYS A 83 -20.30 4.27 -14.56
CA LYS A 83 -21.75 4.03 -14.38
C LYS A 83 -22.08 2.76 -13.59
N GLY A 84 -21.13 1.82 -13.51
CA GLY A 84 -21.30 0.54 -12.80
C GLY A 84 -20.86 0.56 -11.34
N ILE A 85 -20.32 1.68 -10.85
CA ILE A 85 -19.76 1.79 -9.50
C ILE A 85 -20.46 2.92 -8.75
N SER A 86 -20.99 2.61 -7.57
CA SER A 86 -21.60 3.57 -6.66
C SER A 86 -20.76 3.69 -5.38
N ILE A 87 -20.41 4.90 -4.97
CA ILE A 87 -19.61 5.13 -3.76
C ILE A 87 -20.51 5.46 -2.57
N HIS A 88 -20.25 4.80 -1.44
CA HIS A 88 -20.97 4.95 -0.18
C HIS A 88 -20.00 5.37 0.92
N TYR A 89 -20.00 6.67 1.24
CA TYR A 89 -19.11 7.19 2.27
C TYR A 89 -19.67 6.94 3.67
N ILE A 90 -18.80 6.51 4.58
CA ILE A 90 -19.04 6.49 6.04
C ILE A 90 -18.09 7.47 6.72
N ASP A 91 -18.47 7.98 7.90
CA ASP A 91 -17.61 8.97 8.58
C ASP A 91 -16.33 8.31 9.09
N ALA A 92 -15.19 8.97 8.83
CA ALA A 92 -13.95 8.59 9.43
C ALA A 92 -14.00 8.81 10.96
N PRO A 93 -13.42 7.90 11.76
CA PRO A 93 -13.32 8.10 13.19
C PRO A 93 -12.49 9.35 13.51
N ARG A 94 -12.98 10.17 14.45
CA ARG A 94 -12.18 11.28 15.00
C ARG A 94 -10.97 10.72 15.75
N LYS A 95 -9.84 11.42 15.67
CA LYS A 95 -8.65 11.07 16.46
C LYS A 95 -9.01 11.14 17.95
N LEU A 96 -8.64 10.10 18.69
CA LEU A 96 -8.83 10.04 20.14
C LEU A 96 -7.93 11.10 20.79
N SER A 97 -8.45 11.83 21.77
CA SER A 97 -7.66 12.83 22.48
C SER A 97 -6.75 12.14 23.49
N ALA A 98 -5.45 12.10 23.20
CA ALA A 98 -4.42 11.54 24.10
C ALA A 98 -4.25 12.35 25.40
N ARG A 99 -4.84 13.56 25.49
CA ARG A 99 -4.83 14.42 26.69
C ARG A 99 -5.95 14.11 27.69
N SER A 100 -6.76 13.08 27.45
CA SER A 100 -7.87 12.71 28.34
C SER A 100 -7.45 11.67 29.39
N SER A 101 -8.16 11.61 30.52
CA SER A 101 -7.92 10.58 31.54
C SER A 101 -8.12 9.18 30.93
N PRO A 102 -7.45 8.12 31.44
CA PRO A 102 -7.54 6.78 30.88
C PRO A 102 -8.97 6.24 30.70
N LEU A 103 -9.87 6.56 31.65
CA LEU A 103 -11.29 6.19 31.57
C LEU A 103 -12.03 6.90 30.43
N LEU A 104 -11.76 8.19 30.23
CA LEU A 104 -12.33 8.96 29.12
C LEU A 104 -11.80 8.48 27.78
N TYR A 105 -10.52 8.11 27.71
CA TYR A 105 -9.92 7.52 26.51
C TYR A 105 -10.61 6.20 26.14
N ILE A 106 -10.81 5.30 27.10
CA ILE A 106 -11.53 4.03 26.88
C ILE A 106 -12.98 4.32 26.45
N GLY A 107 -13.68 5.23 27.14
CA GLY A 107 -15.04 5.62 26.77
C GLY A 107 -15.13 6.15 25.33
N GLN A 108 -14.21 7.02 24.92
CA GLN A 108 -14.13 7.52 23.55
C GLN A 108 -13.85 6.40 22.53
N ALA A 109 -12.99 5.44 22.87
CA ALA A 109 -12.70 4.30 22.01
C ALA A 109 -13.93 3.39 21.83
N VAL A 110 -14.68 3.12 22.90
CA VAL A 110 -15.92 2.34 22.84
C VAL A 110 -16.97 3.06 22.00
N VAL A 111 -17.22 4.35 22.25
CA VAL A 111 -18.19 5.15 21.46
C VAL A 111 -17.80 5.19 19.99
N ARG A 112 -16.51 5.30 19.68
CA ARG A 112 -15.99 5.23 18.31
C ARG A 112 -16.32 3.89 17.65
N ILE A 113 -16.08 2.77 18.32
CA ILE A 113 -16.36 1.43 17.81
C ILE A 113 -17.87 1.26 17.59
N LEU A 114 -18.70 1.65 18.56
CA LEU A 114 -20.16 1.55 18.45
C LEU A 114 -20.70 2.37 17.28
N ARG A 115 -20.18 3.59 17.07
CA ARG A 115 -20.54 4.42 15.91
C ARG A 115 -20.15 3.76 14.59
N GLN A 116 -18.96 3.16 14.51
CA GLN A 116 -18.53 2.45 13.30
C GLN A 116 -19.40 1.23 13.03
N ILE A 117 -19.74 0.45 14.07
CA ILE A 117 -20.69 -0.67 13.96
C ILE A 117 -22.02 -0.16 13.39
N TRP A 118 -22.59 0.89 13.98
CA TRP A 118 -23.85 1.46 13.50
C TRP A 118 -23.79 1.92 12.04
N GLN A 119 -22.74 2.64 11.64
CA GLN A 119 -22.59 3.13 10.27
C GLN A 119 -22.47 2.01 9.25
N LEU A 120 -21.68 0.98 9.56
CA LEU A 120 -21.52 -0.17 8.68
C LEU A 120 -22.83 -0.97 8.58
N MET A 121 -23.52 -1.16 9.69
CA MET A 121 -24.83 -1.84 9.70
C MET A 121 -25.88 -1.04 8.91
N ASP A 122 -25.92 0.29 9.06
CA ASP A 122 -26.82 1.18 8.32
C ASP A 122 -26.58 1.08 6.79
N VAL A 123 -25.32 1.19 6.36
CA VAL A 123 -24.98 1.12 4.93
C VAL A 123 -25.26 -0.28 4.35
N LEU A 124 -24.73 -1.32 4.99
CA LEU A 124 -24.74 -2.69 4.45
C LEU A 124 -26.12 -3.35 4.50
N LEU A 125 -26.95 -3.04 5.50
CA LEU A 125 -28.29 -3.58 5.58
C LEU A 125 -29.31 -2.66 4.91
N PHE A 126 -29.23 -1.34 5.12
CA PHE A 126 -30.35 -0.46 4.83
C PHE A 126 -30.21 0.35 3.54
N ARG A 127 -29.01 0.82 3.20
CA ARG A 127 -28.79 1.70 2.03
C ARG A 127 -28.49 0.95 0.74
N ILE A 128 -27.80 -0.18 0.84
CA ILE A 128 -27.41 -0.99 -0.32
C ILE A 128 -28.42 -2.13 -0.50
N LYS A 129 -28.86 -2.37 -1.74
CA LYS A 129 -29.71 -3.52 -2.07
C LYS A 129 -28.92 -4.83 -1.87
N THR A 130 -29.59 -5.91 -1.47
CA THR A 130 -28.96 -7.21 -1.13
C THR A 130 -27.87 -7.61 -2.14
N PRO A 131 -26.60 -7.70 -1.72
CA PRO A 131 -25.49 -8.07 -2.59
C PRO A 131 -25.33 -9.58 -2.69
N GLY A 132 -24.90 -10.08 -3.85
CA GLY A 132 -24.51 -11.47 -4.01
C GLY A 132 -23.17 -11.76 -3.35
N HIS A 133 -22.25 -10.79 -3.39
CA HIS A 133 -20.90 -10.90 -2.84
C HIS A 133 -20.53 -9.67 -2.01
N ILE A 134 -19.76 -9.91 -0.95
CA ILE A 134 -19.11 -8.87 -0.14
C ILE A 134 -17.62 -9.15 -0.19
N LEU A 135 -16.86 -8.27 -0.83
CA LEU A 135 -15.40 -8.27 -0.82
C LEU A 135 -14.94 -7.27 0.24
N VAL A 136 -14.17 -7.70 1.23
CA VAL A 136 -13.67 -6.84 2.31
C VAL A 136 -12.14 -6.83 2.35
N GLN A 137 -11.56 -5.64 2.48
CA GLN A 137 -10.12 -5.50 2.76
C GLN A 137 -9.85 -5.78 4.24
N ASN A 138 -8.89 -6.66 4.51
CA ASN A 138 -8.33 -6.83 5.85
C ASN A 138 -6.82 -6.53 5.82
N PRO A 139 -6.30 -5.66 6.70
CA PRO A 139 -6.92 -4.95 7.83
C PRO A 139 -7.71 -3.66 7.44
N PRO A 140 -8.49 -3.05 8.37
CA PRO A 140 -8.65 -3.39 9.79
C PRO A 140 -9.67 -4.50 10.06
N ALA A 141 -9.28 -5.45 10.92
CA ALA A 141 -10.14 -6.56 11.31
C ALA A 141 -11.29 -6.13 12.23
N ILE A 142 -11.02 -5.26 13.22
CA ILE A 142 -12.00 -4.82 14.22
C ILE A 142 -12.55 -3.44 13.82
N PRO A 143 -13.87 -3.22 13.84
CA PRO A 143 -14.96 -4.20 14.04
C PRO A 143 -15.42 -4.89 12.74
N THR A 144 -14.70 -4.69 11.64
CA THR A 144 -15.12 -5.08 10.28
C THR A 144 -15.53 -6.55 10.16
N LEU A 145 -14.69 -7.50 10.60
CA LEU A 145 -14.90 -8.92 10.36
C LEU A 145 -16.18 -9.43 11.00
N ILE A 146 -16.43 -9.15 12.29
CA ILE A 146 -17.68 -9.59 12.94
C ILE A 146 -18.92 -9.03 12.25
N ILE A 147 -18.84 -7.78 11.77
CA ILE A 147 -19.95 -7.13 11.06
C ILE A 147 -20.20 -7.85 9.74
N VAL A 148 -19.21 -8.01 8.87
CA VAL A 148 -19.42 -8.66 7.57
C VAL A 148 -19.83 -10.14 7.72
N GLN A 149 -19.40 -10.81 8.79
CA GLN A 149 -19.83 -12.16 9.15
C GLN A 149 -21.31 -12.21 9.52
N PHE A 150 -21.77 -11.21 10.28
CA PHE A 150 -23.18 -11.05 10.55
C PHE A 150 -23.95 -10.75 9.25
N ILE A 151 -23.49 -9.78 8.45
CA ILE A 151 -24.17 -9.36 7.21
C ILE A 151 -24.29 -10.51 6.20
N ARG A 152 -23.23 -11.30 5.99
CA ARG A 152 -23.29 -12.43 5.05
C ARG A 152 -24.34 -13.46 5.49
N ALA A 153 -24.44 -13.73 6.80
CA ALA A 153 -25.33 -14.74 7.35
C ALA A 153 -26.76 -14.24 7.29
N ALA A 154 -26.92 -12.93 7.50
CA ALA A 154 -28.17 -12.22 7.38
C ALA A 154 -28.71 -12.17 5.95
N LEU A 155 -27.86 -11.88 4.96
CA LEU A 155 -28.26 -11.58 3.59
C LEU A 155 -28.06 -12.74 2.60
N GLY A 156 -27.51 -13.87 3.06
CA GLY A 156 -27.12 -14.98 2.19
C GLY A 156 -26.01 -14.62 1.18
N SER A 157 -25.28 -13.54 1.42
CA SER A 157 -24.19 -13.10 0.57
C SER A 157 -22.95 -13.97 0.75
N ARG A 158 -22.12 -14.09 -0.29
CA ARG A 158 -20.82 -14.73 -0.18
C ARG A 158 -19.77 -13.72 0.29
N LEU A 159 -19.02 -14.09 1.32
CA LEU A 159 -17.96 -13.25 1.86
C LEU A 159 -16.61 -13.63 1.24
N ILE A 160 -15.93 -12.65 0.66
CA ILE A 160 -14.56 -12.75 0.19
C ILE A 160 -13.73 -11.80 1.04
N ILE A 161 -12.71 -12.32 1.72
CA ILE A 161 -11.76 -11.49 2.49
C ILE A 161 -10.49 -11.36 1.65
N ASP A 162 -10.11 -10.13 1.33
CA ASP A 162 -8.83 -9.80 0.69
C ASP A 162 -7.82 -9.42 1.76
N TRP A 163 -6.84 -10.30 1.96
CA TRP A 163 -5.84 -10.22 3.02
C TRP A 163 -4.59 -9.51 2.52
N HIS A 164 -4.22 -8.45 3.22
CA HIS A 164 -3.04 -7.62 2.94
C HIS A 164 -2.01 -7.68 4.04
N ASN A 165 -2.48 -7.80 5.27
CA ASN A 165 -1.68 -7.99 6.45
C ASN A 165 -2.61 -8.49 7.57
N PHE A 166 -2.07 -8.69 8.76
CA PHE A 166 -2.89 -8.99 9.94
C PHE A 166 -3.01 -7.77 10.84
N GLY A 167 -4.23 -7.45 11.26
CA GLY A 167 -4.48 -6.35 12.19
C GLY A 167 -3.71 -6.53 13.50
N TYR A 168 -3.58 -7.77 13.98
CA TYR A 168 -2.81 -8.03 15.21
C TYR A 168 -1.30 -7.79 15.05
N SER A 169 -0.71 -8.04 13.86
CA SER A 169 0.74 -7.87 13.66
C SER A 169 1.11 -6.40 13.58
N ILE A 170 0.30 -5.60 12.88
CA ILE A 170 0.45 -4.14 12.83
C ILE A 170 0.35 -3.54 14.24
N MET A 171 -0.64 -3.97 15.02
CA MET A 171 -0.81 -3.49 16.40
C MET A 171 0.35 -3.89 17.32
N ALA A 172 1.00 -5.03 17.04
CA ALA A 172 2.13 -5.51 17.80
C ALA A 172 3.40 -4.65 17.63
N LEU A 173 3.52 -3.88 16.54
CA LEU A 173 4.63 -2.95 16.34
C LEU A 173 4.66 -1.88 17.43
N THR A 174 3.51 -1.30 17.77
CA THR A 174 3.41 -0.22 18.77
C THR A 174 3.26 -0.74 20.20
N LEU A 175 2.48 -1.80 20.40
CA LEU A 175 2.13 -2.29 21.76
C LEU A 175 2.99 -3.46 22.24
N GLY A 176 3.80 -4.04 21.34
CA GLY A 176 4.60 -5.23 21.59
C GLY A 176 3.80 -6.54 21.45
N GLN A 177 4.48 -7.56 20.93
CA GLN A 177 3.89 -8.89 20.65
C GLN A 177 3.28 -9.59 21.88
N LYS A 178 3.75 -9.27 23.09
CA LYS A 178 3.30 -9.89 24.34
C LYS A 178 2.08 -9.21 24.96
N ALA A 179 1.65 -8.05 24.45
CA ALA A 179 0.52 -7.32 25.01
C ALA A 179 -0.79 -8.13 24.93
N SER A 180 -1.58 -8.12 26.01
CA SER A 180 -2.85 -8.86 26.09
C SER A 180 -3.85 -8.44 25.02
N VAL A 181 -3.88 -7.16 24.65
CA VAL A 181 -4.74 -6.64 23.58
C VAL A 181 -4.33 -7.20 22.20
N VAL A 182 -3.04 -7.42 21.95
CA VAL A 182 -2.53 -8.06 20.71
C VAL A 182 -2.96 -9.52 20.64
N ARG A 183 -2.90 -10.25 21.76
CA ARG A 183 -3.40 -11.62 21.85
C ARG A 183 -4.91 -11.69 21.58
N LEU A 184 -5.69 -10.76 22.12
CA LEU A 184 -7.13 -10.65 21.87
C LEU A 184 -7.43 -10.35 20.40
N ALA A 185 -6.74 -9.39 19.80
CA ALA A 185 -6.90 -9.07 18.38
C ALA A 185 -6.55 -10.26 17.48
N ARG A 186 -5.48 -11.01 17.80
CA ARG A 186 -5.10 -12.23 17.09
C ARG A 186 -6.19 -13.30 17.18
N TRP A 187 -6.73 -13.54 18.37
CA TRP A 187 -7.86 -14.45 18.56
C TRP A 187 -9.10 -14.01 17.77
N TYR A 188 -9.42 -12.71 17.80
CA TYR A 188 -10.55 -12.14 17.06
C TYR A 188 -10.39 -12.36 15.55
N GLU A 189 -9.24 -11.99 15.00
CA GLU A 189 -8.95 -12.08 13.57
C GLU A 189 -8.92 -13.53 13.10
N ARG A 190 -8.36 -14.45 13.90
CA ARG A 190 -8.46 -15.90 13.65
C ARG A 190 -9.91 -16.39 13.64
N THR A 191 -10.69 -16.04 14.66
CA THR A 191 -12.06 -16.56 14.82
C THR A 191 -12.99 -16.05 13.73
N PHE A 192 -13.02 -14.75 13.48
CA PHE A 192 -13.95 -14.17 12.50
C PHE A 192 -13.41 -14.23 11.07
N GLY A 193 -12.08 -14.28 10.91
CA GLY A 193 -11.45 -14.39 9.61
C GLY A 193 -11.51 -15.79 9.01
N ALA A 194 -11.47 -16.87 9.81
CA ALA A 194 -11.40 -18.25 9.31
C ALA A 194 -12.64 -18.69 8.52
N PHE A 195 -13.80 -18.13 8.84
CA PHE A 195 -15.02 -18.46 8.14
C PHE A 195 -15.24 -17.39 7.08
N ALA A 196 -14.81 -17.58 5.85
CA ALA A 196 -15.29 -16.82 4.69
C ALA A 196 -15.64 -17.79 3.56
N THR A 197 -16.36 -17.33 2.54
CA THR A 197 -16.59 -18.16 1.34
C THR A 197 -15.29 -18.33 0.56
N ALA A 198 -14.51 -17.25 0.45
CA ALA A 198 -13.19 -17.27 -0.15
C ALA A 198 -12.23 -16.26 0.50
N HIS A 199 -10.95 -16.48 0.29
CA HIS A 199 -9.82 -15.68 0.80
C HIS A 199 -8.90 -15.35 -0.36
N LEU A 200 -8.69 -14.06 -0.62
CA LEU A 200 -7.66 -13.58 -1.54
C LEU A 200 -6.41 -13.25 -0.73
N CYS A 201 -5.26 -13.73 -1.17
CA CYS A 201 -3.99 -13.58 -0.45
C CYS A 201 -2.96 -12.92 -1.38
N VAL A 202 -2.22 -11.91 -0.89
CA VAL A 202 -1.20 -11.22 -1.70
C VAL A 202 0.05 -12.07 -1.97
N SER A 203 0.24 -13.17 -1.24
CA SER A 203 1.41 -14.06 -1.36
C SER A 203 1.05 -15.52 -1.06
N LYS A 204 1.93 -16.46 -1.45
CA LYS A 204 1.87 -17.87 -1.05
C LYS A 204 2.10 -18.02 0.44
N ALA A 205 3.03 -17.27 1.02
CA ALA A 205 3.29 -17.27 2.45
C ALA A 205 2.03 -16.89 3.26
N MET A 206 1.30 -15.87 2.82
CA MET A 206 0.04 -15.48 3.45
C MET A 206 -1.05 -16.52 3.25
N ALA A 207 -1.12 -17.15 2.06
CA ALA A 207 -2.04 -18.25 1.82
C ALA A 207 -1.76 -19.47 2.71
N ALA A 208 -0.50 -19.72 3.08
CA ALA A 208 -0.13 -20.74 4.06
C ALA A 208 -0.57 -20.32 5.49
N GLU A 209 -0.28 -19.10 5.92
CA GLU A 209 -0.70 -18.61 7.25
C GLU A 209 -2.24 -18.61 7.42
N ILE A 210 -2.99 -18.28 6.36
CA ILE A 210 -4.45 -18.31 6.39
C ILE A 210 -4.97 -19.75 6.46
N ARG A 211 -4.32 -20.69 5.78
CA ARG A 211 -4.71 -22.11 5.78
C ARG A 211 -4.38 -22.80 7.09
N ASP A 212 -3.13 -22.64 7.54
CA ASP A 212 -2.57 -23.43 8.63
C ASP A 212 -2.63 -22.68 9.96
N GLY A 213 -2.46 -21.36 9.94
CA GLY A 213 -2.51 -20.51 11.12
C GLY A 213 -3.93 -20.03 11.50
N LEU A 214 -4.76 -19.68 10.51
CA LEU A 214 -6.16 -19.29 10.75
C LEU A 214 -7.14 -20.46 10.63
N HIS A 215 -6.74 -21.60 10.02
CA HIS A 215 -7.63 -22.71 9.71
C HIS A 215 -8.85 -22.30 8.86
N ALA A 216 -8.58 -21.49 7.83
CA ALA A 216 -9.62 -21.00 6.93
C ALA A 216 -10.40 -22.12 6.24
N ARG A 217 -11.73 -22.01 6.23
CA ARG A 217 -12.63 -23.00 5.62
C ARG A 217 -12.99 -22.71 4.17
N GLY A 218 -12.86 -21.46 3.73
CA GLY A 218 -13.22 -21.02 2.40
C GLY A 218 -12.17 -21.37 1.35
N ARG A 219 -12.49 -21.12 0.07
CA ARG A 219 -11.52 -21.25 -1.02
C ARG A 219 -10.41 -20.22 -0.86
N ILE A 220 -9.16 -20.66 -0.88
CA ILE A 220 -7.99 -19.77 -0.85
C ILE A 220 -7.50 -19.56 -2.27
N ALA A 221 -7.34 -18.31 -2.68
CA ALA A 221 -6.78 -17.92 -3.97
C ALA A 221 -5.66 -16.90 -3.74
N ILE A 222 -4.53 -17.11 -4.41
CA ILE A 222 -3.42 -16.16 -4.40
C ILE A 222 -3.68 -15.15 -5.51
N LEU A 223 -3.71 -13.87 -5.15
CA LEU A 223 -3.84 -12.74 -6.05
C LEU A 223 -2.74 -11.74 -5.70
N TYR A 224 -1.62 -11.87 -6.41
CA TYR A 224 -0.51 -10.93 -6.35
C TYR A 224 -0.95 -9.53 -6.79
N ASP A 225 -0.40 -8.51 -6.14
CA ASP A 225 -0.50 -7.15 -6.67
C ASP A 225 0.25 -7.03 -7.98
N ARG A 226 -0.35 -6.30 -8.91
CA ARG A 226 0.24 -5.97 -10.20
C ARG A 226 0.00 -4.49 -10.48
N PRO A 227 0.95 -3.83 -11.15
CA PRO A 227 0.85 -2.40 -11.41
C PRO A 227 -0.26 -2.13 -12.45
N PRO A 228 -0.95 -0.97 -12.37
CA PRO A 228 -1.77 -0.48 -13.47
C PRO A 228 -0.88 0.00 -14.64
N GLU A 229 -1.51 0.33 -15.77
CA GLU A 229 -0.79 0.71 -17.00
C GLU A 229 0.01 2.01 -16.91
N ASP A 230 -0.37 2.90 -15.98
CA ASP A 230 0.29 4.20 -15.80
C ASP A 230 1.74 4.04 -15.29
N PHE A 231 2.08 2.89 -14.68
CA PHE A 231 3.46 2.56 -14.35
C PHE A 231 4.12 1.94 -15.59
N ARG A 232 5.00 2.73 -16.21
CA ARG A 232 5.82 2.32 -17.35
C ARG A 232 7.15 3.06 -17.35
N ARG A 233 8.10 2.52 -18.10
CA ARG A 233 9.35 3.21 -18.41
C ARG A 233 9.04 4.45 -19.25
N LEU A 234 9.68 5.57 -18.92
CA LEU A 234 9.59 6.78 -19.74
C LEU A 234 10.61 6.75 -20.88
N SER A 235 10.22 7.34 -22.01
CA SER A 235 11.16 7.72 -23.07
C SER A 235 12.09 8.84 -22.60
N LEU A 236 13.20 9.06 -23.30
CA LEU A 236 14.17 10.07 -22.90
C LEU A 236 13.60 11.49 -22.97
N GLU A 237 12.70 11.74 -23.92
CA GLU A 237 11.96 12.99 -24.07
C GLU A 237 11.07 13.23 -22.86
N GLU A 238 10.30 12.23 -22.43
CA GLU A 238 9.44 12.30 -21.24
C GLU A 238 10.26 12.46 -19.96
N ILE A 239 11.43 11.82 -19.86
CA ILE A 239 12.36 12.01 -18.74
C ILE A 239 12.86 13.45 -18.73
N HIS A 240 13.26 14.00 -19.87
CA HIS A 240 13.72 15.37 -19.97
C HIS A 240 12.62 16.35 -19.58
N GLU A 241 11.41 16.19 -20.14
CA GLU A 241 10.26 17.03 -19.81
C GLU A 241 9.92 16.97 -18.32
N PHE A 242 9.78 15.77 -17.76
CA PHE A 242 9.46 15.59 -16.35
C PHE A 242 10.52 16.22 -15.44
N THR A 243 11.80 15.90 -15.66
CA THR A 243 12.89 16.39 -14.80
C THR A 243 13.10 17.90 -14.92
N SER A 244 12.66 18.52 -16.03
CA SER A 244 12.70 19.96 -16.22
C SER A 244 11.64 20.75 -15.45
N GLN A 245 10.59 20.08 -15.00
CA GLN A 245 9.53 20.70 -14.19
C GLN A 245 9.89 20.82 -12.70
N TYR A 246 11.09 20.38 -12.32
CA TYR A 246 11.54 20.34 -10.93
C TYR A 246 12.84 21.10 -10.71
N ASP A 247 12.91 21.78 -9.57
CA ASP A 247 14.12 22.41 -9.06
C ASP A 247 14.97 21.39 -8.30
N TRP A 248 16.19 21.18 -8.80
CA TRP A 248 17.18 20.26 -8.26
C TRP A 248 18.25 20.95 -7.42
N SER A 249 18.14 22.25 -7.10
CA SER A 249 19.19 22.98 -6.37
C SER A 249 19.18 22.77 -4.85
N GLY A 250 18.04 22.38 -4.26
CA GLY A 250 17.88 22.23 -2.80
C GLY A 250 17.64 20.80 -2.31
N ASP A 251 17.59 20.64 -0.99
CA ASP A 251 17.29 19.37 -0.28
C ASP A 251 15.88 18.81 -0.59
N GLU A 252 14.97 19.66 -1.04
CA GLU A 252 13.60 19.29 -1.37
C GLU A 252 13.34 19.51 -2.86
N LEU A 253 12.82 18.48 -3.52
CA LEU A 253 12.42 18.56 -4.91
C LEU A 253 11.12 19.37 -5.03
N LYS A 254 11.18 20.55 -5.63
CA LYS A 254 10.05 21.48 -5.77
C LYS A 254 9.59 21.54 -7.21
N HIS A 255 8.29 21.40 -7.41
CA HIS A 255 7.66 21.57 -8.72
C HIS A 255 7.47 23.05 -9.04
N GLY A 256 7.87 23.52 -10.22
CA GLY A 256 7.69 24.90 -10.64
C GLY A 256 8.44 25.28 -11.92
N VAL A 257 8.29 26.53 -12.36
CA VAL A 257 9.09 27.09 -13.45
C VAL A 257 10.49 27.37 -12.91
N VAL A 258 11.49 26.69 -13.46
CA VAL A 258 12.88 26.76 -13.03
C VAL A 258 13.71 27.41 -14.14
N ASP A 259 14.66 28.28 -13.79
CA ASP A 259 15.61 28.84 -14.75
C ASP A 259 16.43 27.74 -15.45
N SER A 260 16.63 27.91 -16.76
CA SER A 260 17.14 26.89 -17.70
C SER A 260 18.46 26.18 -17.36
N ALA A 261 19.27 26.72 -16.44
CA ALA A 261 20.56 26.15 -16.07
C ALA A 261 20.47 25.00 -15.04
N SER A 262 19.43 24.97 -14.20
CA SER A 262 19.20 23.92 -13.19
C SER A 262 18.09 22.93 -13.58
N SER A 263 17.45 23.15 -14.73
CA SER A 263 16.19 22.51 -15.13
C SER A 263 16.35 21.17 -15.88
N ALA A 264 17.38 20.36 -15.64
CA ALA A 264 17.47 18.94 -16.08
C ALA A 264 18.92 18.45 -15.89
N PRO A 265 19.30 17.99 -14.69
CA PRO A 265 20.68 17.56 -14.42
C PRO A 265 21.06 16.28 -15.18
N PHE A 266 20.09 15.56 -15.74
CA PHE A 266 20.27 14.25 -16.35
C PHE A 266 20.41 14.28 -17.88
N SER A 267 19.73 15.20 -18.55
CA SER A 267 19.60 15.23 -20.01
C SER A 267 19.64 16.65 -20.56
N TYR A 268 19.78 16.77 -21.88
CA TYR A 268 19.67 18.02 -22.62
C TYR A 268 18.93 17.80 -23.93
N SER A 269 18.27 18.84 -24.42
CA SER A 269 17.60 18.84 -25.72
C SER A 269 18.59 19.20 -26.83
N THR A 270 18.43 18.57 -27.99
CA THR A 270 19.18 18.81 -29.23
C THR A 270 18.21 19.02 -30.39
N ALA A 271 18.69 19.52 -31.53
CA ALA A 271 17.85 19.67 -32.73
C ALA A 271 17.23 18.34 -33.21
N SER A 272 17.82 17.19 -32.86
CA SER A 272 17.38 15.85 -33.25
C SER A 272 16.65 15.06 -32.15
N GLY A 273 16.36 15.66 -30.99
CA GLY A 273 15.73 14.98 -29.84
C GLY A 273 16.49 15.16 -28.53
N CYS A 274 16.18 14.37 -27.51
CA CYS A 274 16.86 14.47 -26.20
C CYS A 274 18.05 13.50 -26.09
N GLN A 275 19.08 13.88 -25.33
CA GLN A 275 20.23 13.03 -25.04
C GLN A 275 20.57 13.06 -23.54
N PHE A 276 21.02 11.92 -23.00
CA PHE A 276 21.59 11.88 -21.64
C PHE A 276 22.95 12.59 -21.63
N ARG A 277 23.26 13.31 -20.56
CA ARG A 277 24.61 13.87 -20.35
C ARG A 277 25.59 12.73 -20.07
N ALA A 278 26.78 12.77 -20.68
CA ALA A 278 27.77 11.69 -20.60
C ALA A 278 28.13 11.29 -19.15
N ASN A 279 28.30 12.27 -18.27
CA ASN A 279 28.62 12.07 -16.85
C ASN A 279 27.45 12.46 -15.93
N ARG A 280 26.20 12.23 -16.37
CA ARG A 280 25.05 12.55 -15.54
C ARG A 280 25.10 11.79 -14.20
N PRO A 281 24.63 12.38 -13.10
CA PRO A 281 24.35 11.61 -11.92
C PRO A 281 23.30 10.51 -12.22
N LYS A 282 23.43 9.37 -11.55
CA LYS A 282 22.43 8.30 -11.59
C LYS A 282 21.25 8.68 -10.69
N LEU A 283 20.03 8.52 -11.19
CA LEU A 283 18.82 8.82 -10.44
C LEU A 283 18.36 7.55 -9.70
N VAL A 284 18.42 7.58 -8.39
CA VAL A 284 17.94 6.50 -7.52
C VAL A 284 16.68 6.96 -6.81
N VAL A 285 15.70 6.08 -6.66
CA VAL A 285 14.43 6.43 -5.99
C VAL A 285 14.14 5.48 -4.86
N SER A 286 13.72 6.03 -3.73
CA SER A 286 13.14 5.25 -2.63
C SER A 286 11.80 5.85 -2.23
N SER A 287 10.79 5.00 -2.04
CA SER A 287 9.48 5.42 -1.52
C SER A 287 9.29 4.92 -0.09
N THR A 288 8.76 5.79 0.77
CA THR A 288 8.73 5.55 2.22
C THR A 288 7.47 6.10 2.88
N SER A 289 7.00 5.37 3.88
CA SER A 289 5.93 5.82 4.77
C SER A 289 6.50 6.56 5.99
N TRP A 290 7.83 6.68 6.12
CA TRP A 290 8.55 7.26 7.25
C TRP A 290 8.06 6.72 8.60
N THR A 291 7.84 5.40 8.64
CA THR A 291 7.42 4.64 9.82
C THR A 291 8.57 3.79 10.36
N GLU A 292 8.40 3.25 11.57
CA GLU A 292 9.46 2.53 12.29
C GLU A 292 9.88 1.20 11.63
N ASP A 293 9.03 0.62 10.80
CA ASP A 293 9.27 -0.60 10.02
C ASP A 293 10.21 -0.38 8.81
N GLU A 294 10.57 0.86 8.51
CA GLU A 294 11.49 1.23 7.43
C GLU A 294 12.71 1.95 8.01
N ASP A 295 13.75 1.18 8.37
CA ASP A 295 15.00 1.74 8.92
C ASP A 295 15.85 2.38 7.82
N PHE A 296 15.62 3.67 7.58
CA PHE A 296 16.41 4.48 6.66
C PHE A 296 17.86 4.67 7.13
N GLY A 297 18.21 4.34 8.38
CA GLY A 297 19.58 4.29 8.84
C GLY A 297 20.47 3.40 7.96
N ILE A 298 19.92 2.28 7.47
CA ILE A 298 20.63 1.36 6.57
C ILE A 298 20.99 2.05 5.25
N LEU A 299 20.05 2.79 4.66
CA LEU A 299 20.32 3.55 3.44
C LEU A 299 21.34 4.66 3.68
N LEU A 300 21.21 5.41 4.77
CA LEU A 300 22.13 6.51 5.10
C LEU A 300 23.56 6.01 5.36
N ASP A 301 23.72 4.86 5.99
CA ASP A 301 25.04 4.22 6.16
C ASP A 301 25.61 3.73 4.82
N ALA A 302 24.79 3.04 4.02
CA ALA A 302 25.21 2.52 2.71
C ALA A 302 25.73 3.63 1.78
N VAL A 303 25.03 4.77 1.72
CA VAL A 303 25.44 5.90 0.87
C VAL A 303 26.63 6.66 1.42
N SER A 304 26.80 6.71 2.75
CA SER A 304 27.99 7.29 3.38
C SER A 304 29.24 6.48 3.02
N ARG A 305 29.12 5.15 3.03
CA ARG A 305 30.20 4.23 2.60
C ARG A 305 30.51 4.36 1.11
N TYR A 306 29.46 4.43 0.28
CA TYR A 306 29.64 4.65 -1.17
C TYR A 306 30.40 5.96 -1.43
N ASP A 307 30.04 7.03 -0.73
CA ASP A 307 30.68 8.34 -0.86
C ASP A 307 32.15 8.33 -0.42
N GLU A 308 32.47 7.73 0.71
CA GLU A 308 33.84 7.56 1.19
C GLU A 308 34.70 6.78 0.18
N GLU A 309 34.16 5.69 -0.36
CA GLU A 309 34.85 4.87 -1.35
C GLU A 309 35.07 5.63 -2.67
N ALA A 310 34.05 6.38 -3.14
CA ALA A 310 34.18 7.21 -4.34
C ALA A 310 35.28 8.27 -4.18
N ARG A 311 35.36 8.93 -3.01
CA ARG A 311 36.43 9.89 -2.69
C ARG A 311 37.80 9.23 -2.64
N ARG A 312 37.90 8.01 -2.11
CA ARG A 312 39.16 7.25 -2.04
C ARG A 312 39.63 6.87 -3.44
N LEU A 313 38.74 6.35 -4.29
CA LEU A 313 39.05 5.93 -5.65
C LEU A 313 39.47 7.11 -6.53
N GLU A 314 38.78 8.26 -6.43
CA GLU A 314 39.19 9.49 -7.15
C GLU A 314 40.59 9.94 -6.74
N LYS A 315 40.90 9.98 -5.43
CA LYS A 315 42.23 10.37 -4.93
C LYS A 315 43.34 9.42 -5.41
N SER A 316 43.03 8.14 -5.54
CA SER A 316 43.98 7.13 -6.02
C SER A 316 44.13 7.09 -7.55
N ALA A 317 43.34 7.87 -8.29
CA ALA A 317 43.25 7.84 -9.76
C ALA A 317 43.01 6.44 -10.35
N SER A 318 42.45 5.51 -9.55
CA SER A 318 42.24 4.12 -9.95
C SER A 318 40.98 3.94 -10.77
N GLU A 319 39.88 4.58 -10.33
CA GLU A 319 38.55 4.43 -10.90
C GLU A 319 37.68 5.62 -10.48
N ARG A 320 36.66 5.98 -11.27
CA ARG A 320 35.69 7.02 -10.93
C ARG A 320 34.30 6.44 -10.84
N LEU A 321 33.74 6.42 -9.63
CA LEU A 321 32.35 6.02 -9.41
C LEU A 321 31.37 7.11 -9.90
N SER A 322 30.15 6.69 -10.24
CA SER A 322 29.11 7.62 -10.69
C SER A 322 28.62 8.48 -9.53
N SER A 323 28.38 9.77 -9.75
CA SER A 323 27.60 10.59 -8.82
C SER A 323 26.16 10.08 -8.77
N ILE A 324 25.50 10.20 -7.62
CA ILE A 324 24.15 9.69 -7.38
C ILE A 324 23.26 10.82 -6.87
N VAL A 325 22.06 10.93 -7.42
CA VAL A 325 20.97 11.71 -6.84
C VAL A 325 19.90 10.73 -6.37
N ILE A 326 19.64 10.70 -5.07
CA ILE A 326 18.61 9.86 -4.45
C ILE A 326 17.39 10.72 -4.15
N VAL A 327 16.25 10.39 -4.74
CA VAL A 327 14.96 11.00 -4.40
C VAL A 327 14.20 10.07 -3.45
N ILE A 328 14.00 10.53 -2.22
CA ILE A 328 13.21 9.84 -1.21
C ILE A 328 11.83 10.48 -1.14
N THR A 329 10.79 9.74 -1.55
CA THR A 329 9.42 10.25 -1.59
C THR A 329 8.51 9.62 -0.54
N GLY A 330 7.63 10.45 0.03
CA GLY A 330 6.55 9.99 0.91
C GLY A 330 6.34 10.88 2.13
N ARG A 331 5.45 10.46 3.03
CA ARG A 331 5.06 11.21 4.23
C ARG A 331 4.88 10.27 5.41
N GLY A 332 5.34 10.72 6.58
CA GLY A 332 5.07 10.06 7.85
C GLY A 332 5.83 10.67 9.01
N PRO A 333 5.71 10.06 10.20
CA PRO A 333 6.14 10.64 11.46
C PRO A 333 7.66 10.87 11.54
N LEU A 334 8.48 10.00 10.93
CA LEU A 334 9.94 10.08 11.03
C LEU A 334 10.60 10.97 9.96
N LEU A 335 9.82 11.64 9.09
CA LEU A 335 10.36 12.47 8.02
C LEU A 335 11.31 13.55 8.53
N HIS A 336 10.92 14.28 9.59
CA HIS A 336 11.76 15.35 10.14
C HIS A 336 13.07 14.80 10.73
N PHE A 337 12.96 13.71 11.50
CA PHE A 337 14.10 13.04 12.10
C PHE A 337 15.15 12.64 11.05
N TYR A 338 14.72 12.03 9.94
CA TYR A 338 15.64 11.64 8.89
C TYR A 338 16.15 12.83 8.07
N LYS A 339 15.35 13.89 7.87
CA LYS A 339 15.84 15.14 7.25
C LYS A 339 16.99 15.76 8.04
N GLU A 340 16.92 15.78 9.36
CA GLU A 340 18.02 16.26 10.20
C GLU A 340 19.26 15.38 10.07
N LYS A 341 19.09 14.05 10.05
CA LYS A 341 20.20 13.12 9.81
C LYS A 341 20.86 13.35 8.45
N ILE A 342 20.07 13.50 7.39
CA ILE A 342 20.55 13.73 6.02
C ILE A 342 21.38 15.03 5.94
N ARG A 343 20.90 16.13 6.53
CA ARG A 343 21.63 17.42 6.54
C ARG A 343 22.99 17.35 7.24
N ASN A 344 23.14 16.43 8.19
CA ASN A 344 24.40 16.24 8.91
C ASN A 344 25.40 15.36 8.14
N LEU A 345 24.98 14.71 7.05
CA LEU A 345 25.89 13.96 6.18
C LEU A 345 26.69 14.91 5.29
N LYS A 346 28.01 14.72 5.25
CA LYS A 346 28.94 15.52 4.42
C LYS A 346 29.33 14.73 3.17
N LEU A 347 28.36 14.55 2.26
CA LEU A 347 28.51 13.78 1.03
C LEU A 347 28.99 14.69 -0.12
N GLN A 348 29.81 14.14 -1.02
CA GLN A 348 30.34 14.80 -2.22
C GLN A 348 29.86 14.14 -3.52
N TYR A 349 29.61 12.85 -3.48
CA TYR A 349 29.22 12.00 -4.61
C TYR A 349 27.75 11.61 -4.59
N VAL A 350 27.10 11.71 -3.43
CA VAL A 350 25.69 11.39 -3.26
C VAL A 350 24.94 12.62 -2.79
N GLU A 351 23.88 12.97 -3.50
CA GLU A 351 22.91 13.97 -3.09
C GLU A 351 21.59 13.31 -2.73
N ILE A 352 21.01 13.66 -1.58
CA ILE A 352 19.74 13.10 -1.13
C ILE A 352 18.70 14.21 -1.12
N LYS A 353 17.64 14.01 -1.92
CA LYS A 353 16.50 14.92 -2.03
C LYS A 353 15.26 14.27 -1.46
N THR A 354 14.49 15.01 -0.68
CA THR A 354 13.14 14.58 -0.28
C THR A 354 12.09 15.18 -1.20
N ALA A 355 11.04 14.42 -1.51
CA ALA A 355 9.99 14.87 -2.41
C ALA A 355 8.60 14.47 -1.94
N TRP A 356 7.64 15.39 -2.08
CA TRP A 356 6.23 15.02 -2.05
C TRP A 356 5.64 15.11 -3.45
N LEU A 357 5.22 13.98 -3.99
CA LEU A 357 4.69 13.89 -5.36
C LEU A 357 3.19 13.65 -5.35
N SER A 358 2.52 14.17 -6.38
CA SER A 358 1.14 13.79 -6.68
C SER A 358 1.09 12.32 -7.13
N ALA A 359 -0.12 11.73 -7.14
CA ALA A 359 -0.29 10.36 -7.64
C ALA A 359 0.06 10.23 -9.14
N GLU A 360 -0.06 11.33 -9.89
CA GLU A 360 0.24 11.38 -11.33
C GLU A 360 1.75 11.49 -11.58
N HIS A 361 2.48 12.20 -10.72
CA HIS A 361 3.92 12.43 -10.90
C HIS A 361 4.78 11.30 -10.30
N TYR A 362 4.23 10.49 -9.40
CA TYR A 362 4.96 9.37 -8.80
C TYR A 362 5.39 8.30 -9.84
N PRO A 363 4.50 7.81 -10.74
CA PRO A 363 4.91 6.91 -11.82
C PRO A 363 5.98 7.53 -12.74
N LEU A 364 5.90 8.84 -13.01
CA LEU A 364 6.87 9.55 -13.85
C LEU A 364 8.27 9.57 -13.23
N LEU A 365 8.37 9.81 -11.91
CA LEU A 365 9.63 9.72 -11.18
C LEU A 365 10.22 8.30 -11.28
N LEU A 366 9.40 7.26 -11.04
CA LEU A 366 9.86 5.88 -11.12
C LEU A 366 10.30 5.50 -12.54
N GLY A 367 9.53 5.90 -13.56
CA GLY A 367 9.85 5.65 -14.97
C GLY A 367 11.08 6.40 -15.47
N SER A 368 11.51 7.44 -14.75
CA SER A 368 12.74 8.20 -15.03
C SER A 368 13.99 7.64 -14.36
N ALA A 369 13.84 6.85 -13.31
CA ALA A 369 14.94 6.43 -12.47
C ALA A 369 15.81 5.31 -13.08
N ASP A 370 17.04 5.22 -12.58
CA ASP A 370 17.98 4.17 -12.93
C ASP A 370 17.82 2.94 -12.04
N LEU A 371 17.67 3.14 -10.73
CA LEU A 371 17.56 2.09 -9.71
C LEU A 371 16.55 2.47 -8.61
N GLY A 372 15.74 1.51 -8.17
CA GLY A 372 14.88 1.62 -7.01
C GLY A 372 15.54 1.09 -5.73
N ILE A 373 15.20 1.64 -4.57
CA ILE A 373 15.56 1.07 -3.26
C ILE A 373 14.31 0.97 -2.39
N SER A 374 14.06 -0.23 -1.86
CA SER A 374 12.99 -0.48 -0.90
C SER A 374 13.55 -0.97 0.43
N LEU A 375 13.24 -0.23 1.49
CA LEU A 375 13.51 -0.59 2.89
C LEU A 375 12.25 -1.13 3.58
N HIS A 376 11.21 -1.44 2.80
CA HIS A 376 9.95 -1.94 3.34
C HIS A 376 10.12 -3.35 3.89
N THR A 377 9.69 -3.56 5.12
CA THR A 377 9.58 -4.89 5.73
C THR A 377 8.14 -5.21 6.08
N SER A 378 7.83 -6.50 6.11
CA SER A 378 6.51 -6.99 6.48
C SER A 378 6.35 -7.13 7.99
N SER A 379 5.35 -6.46 8.59
CA SER A 379 5.05 -6.63 10.03
C SER A 379 4.64 -8.06 10.41
N SER A 380 4.11 -8.83 9.45
CA SER A 380 3.70 -10.22 9.62
C SER A 380 4.70 -11.23 9.02
N GLY A 381 5.70 -10.77 8.28
CA GLY A 381 6.60 -11.58 7.46
C GLY A 381 6.00 -12.07 6.14
N VAL A 382 4.69 -11.88 5.89
CA VAL A 382 3.97 -12.56 4.80
C VAL A 382 3.32 -11.63 3.76
N ASP A 383 3.42 -10.31 3.88
CA ASP A 383 2.93 -9.37 2.86
C ASP A 383 4.04 -8.87 1.92
N LEU A 384 3.65 -8.51 0.70
CA LEU A 384 4.56 -8.05 -0.35
C LEU A 384 4.53 -6.53 -0.50
N PRO A 385 5.68 -5.89 -0.80
CA PRO A 385 5.79 -4.44 -0.84
C PRO A 385 5.23 -3.90 -2.15
N MET A 386 4.07 -3.25 -2.11
CA MET A 386 3.47 -2.60 -3.27
C MET A 386 4.40 -1.59 -3.96
N LYS A 387 5.29 -0.95 -3.20
CA LYS A 387 6.28 -0.01 -3.74
C LYS A 387 7.20 -0.65 -4.78
N ILE A 388 7.58 -1.92 -4.59
CA ILE A 388 8.40 -2.65 -5.56
C ILE A 388 7.56 -3.06 -6.76
N VAL A 389 6.28 -3.41 -6.56
CA VAL A 389 5.33 -3.67 -7.65
C VAL A 389 5.24 -2.45 -8.58
N ASP A 390 5.18 -1.24 -8.02
CA ASP A 390 5.18 0.01 -8.77
C ASP A 390 6.51 0.23 -9.53
N MET A 391 7.66 0.00 -8.88
CA MET A 391 8.99 0.10 -9.50
C MET A 391 9.11 -0.87 -10.69
N PHE A 392 8.78 -2.15 -10.49
CA PHE A 392 8.78 -3.14 -11.57
C PHE A 392 7.77 -2.81 -12.66
N GLY A 393 6.64 -2.21 -12.30
CA GLY A 393 5.68 -1.64 -13.25
C GLY A 393 6.32 -0.64 -14.20
N CYS A 394 7.22 0.20 -13.71
CA CYS A 394 7.99 1.16 -14.51
C CYS A 394 9.24 0.56 -15.21
N GLY A 395 9.47 -0.74 -15.11
CA GLY A 395 10.69 -1.38 -15.60
C GLY A 395 11.93 -0.98 -14.79
N LEU A 396 11.72 -0.45 -13.57
CA LEU A 396 12.77 0.00 -12.67
C LEU A 396 13.19 -1.18 -11.78
N PRO A 397 14.40 -1.76 -11.96
CA PRO A 397 14.91 -2.77 -11.05
C PRO A 397 15.14 -2.16 -9.66
N ALA A 398 15.07 -2.99 -8.62
CA ALA A 398 15.15 -2.50 -7.25
C ALA A 398 16.09 -3.35 -6.37
N CYS A 399 16.83 -2.68 -5.49
CA CYS A 399 17.44 -3.31 -4.32
C CYS A 399 16.44 -3.29 -3.16
N ALA A 400 16.18 -4.42 -2.54
CA ALA A 400 15.16 -4.57 -1.51
C ALA A 400 15.69 -5.25 -0.25
N ILE A 401 15.33 -4.73 0.93
CA ILE A 401 15.71 -5.32 2.21
C ILE A 401 15.02 -6.68 2.39
N GLY A 402 15.81 -7.72 2.70
CA GLY A 402 15.33 -9.10 2.80
C GLY A 402 14.35 -9.32 3.95
N TYR A 403 13.31 -10.12 3.68
CA TYR A 403 12.44 -10.73 4.68
C TYR A 403 11.73 -11.97 4.11
N GLN A 404 11.05 -12.72 4.96
CA GLN A 404 10.65 -14.12 4.74
C GLN A 404 9.98 -14.46 3.40
N CYS A 405 9.10 -13.61 2.85
CA CYS A 405 8.36 -13.91 1.61
C CYS A 405 8.71 -12.98 0.44
N LEU A 406 9.74 -12.13 0.59
CA LEU A 406 10.11 -11.15 -0.43
C LEU A 406 10.50 -11.81 -1.76
N ASP A 407 11.05 -13.01 -1.71
CA ASP A 407 11.49 -13.82 -2.85
C ASP A 407 10.35 -14.20 -3.81
N GLU A 408 9.08 -14.09 -3.37
CA GLU A 408 7.93 -14.21 -4.26
C GLU A 408 7.77 -13.02 -5.23
N LEU A 409 8.33 -11.86 -4.90
CA LEU A 409 8.32 -10.66 -5.75
C LEU A 409 9.69 -10.37 -6.34
N VAL A 410 10.72 -10.29 -5.50
CA VAL A 410 12.10 -9.95 -5.90
C VAL A 410 12.91 -11.23 -6.02
N VAL A 411 13.28 -11.58 -7.24
CA VAL A 411 14.15 -12.73 -7.51
C VAL A 411 15.56 -12.20 -7.72
N ASP A 412 16.43 -12.43 -6.72
CA ASP A 412 17.79 -11.89 -6.68
C ASP A 412 18.56 -12.20 -7.97
N GLY A 413 19.15 -11.16 -8.56
CA GLY A 413 19.91 -11.24 -9.80
C GLY A 413 19.07 -11.35 -11.08
N GLN A 414 17.74 -11.47 -10.99
CA GLN A 414 16.85 -11.54 -12.16
C GLN A 414 16.09 -10.23 -12.40
N ASN A 415 15.31 -9.75 -11.43
CA ASN A 415 14.51 -8.52 -11.55
C ASN A 415 14.91 -7.44 -10.53
N GLY A 416 15.72 -7.80 -9.55
CA GLY A 416 16.22 -6.92 -8.50
C GLY A 416 17.36 -7.57 -7.72
N ARG A 417 17.76 -6.95 -6.61
CA ARG A 417 18.73 -7.50 -5.66
C ARG A 417 18.15 -7.49 -4.25
N ILE A 418 18.52 -8.48 -3.44
CA ILE A 418 18.13 -8.56 -2.02
C ILE A 418 19.34 -8.22 -1.15
N PHE A 419 19.17 -7.36 -0.15
CA PHE A 419 20.22 -7.03 0.82
C PHE A 419 19.72 -7.18 2.26
N TRP A 420 20.64 -7.39 3.19
CA TRP A 420 20.38 -7.52 4.63
C TRP A 420 21.14 -6.50 5.47
N SER A 421 22.06 -5.75 4.86
CA SER A 421 22.94 -4.81 5.53
C SER A 421 23.24 -3.58 4.68
N ALA A 422 23.77 -2.53 5.31
CA ALA A 422 24.23 -1.33 4.62
C ALA A 422 25.43 -1.64 3.70
N GLU A 423 26.29 -2.58 4.11
CA GLU A 423 27.44 -3.05 3.33
C GLU A 423 26.99 -3.72 2.03
N GLU A 424 26.02 -4.63 2.10
CA GLU A 424 25.47 -5.30 0.92
C GLU A 424 24.78 -4.31 -0.01
N LEU A 425 23.97 -3.39 0.54
CA LEU A 425 23.32 -2.35 -0.25
C LEU A 425 24.35 -1.46 -0.96
N CYS A 426 25.41 -1.03 -0.27
CA CYS A 426 26.49 -0.25 -0.86
C CYS A 426 27.17 -0.99 -2.02
N ALA A 427 27.50 -2.28 -1.83
CA ALA A 427 28.10 -3.11 -2.86
C ALA A 427 27.18 -3.25 -4.08
N GLN A 428 25.88 -3.44 -3.87
CA GLN A 428 24.88 -3.54 -4.94
C GLN A 428 24.69 -2.24 -5.70
N ILE A 429 24.62 -1.09 -5.00
CA ILE A 429 24.55 0.24 -5.63
C ILE A 429 25.76 0.44 -6.54
N LYS A 430 26.96 0.11 -6.06
CA LYS A 430 28.19 0.22 -6.84
C LYS A 430 28.15 -0.66 -8.10
N ASP A 431 27.89 -1.95 -7.93
CA ASP A 431 27.82 -2.93 -9.03
C ASP A 431 26.83 -2.48 -10.11
N LEU A 432 25.60 -2.14 -9.72
CA LEU A 432 24.52 -1.82 -10.65
C LEU A 432 24.65 -0.46 -11.32
N LEU A 433 25.17 0.56 -10.62
CA LEU A 433 25.28 1.90 -11.19
C LEU A 433 26.58 2.11 -11.98
N HIS A 434 27.61 1.30 -11.73
CA HIS A 434 28.85 1.30 -12.49
C HIS A 434 28.81 0.37 -13.71
N SER A 435 28.00 -0.70 -13.69
CA SER A 435 27.85 -1.64 -14.81
C SER A 435 26.49 -1.50 -15.51
N PRO A 436 26.42 -0.83 -16.68
CA PRO A 436 25.18 -0.74 -17.47
C PRO A 436 24.60 -2.11 -17.83
N GLU A 437 25.46 -3.09 -18.11
CA GLU A 437 25.05 -4.46 -18.46
C GLU A 437 24.33 -5.17 -17.31
N ALA A 438 24.82 -4.99 -16.07
CA ALA A 438 24.17 -5.55 -14.89
C ALA A 438 22.77 -4.95 -14.69
N LEU A 439 22.63 -3.64 -14.89
CA LEU A 439 21.36 -2.96 -14.77
C LEU A 439 20.37 -3.36 -15.87
N GLU A 440 20.81 -3.46 -17.12
CA GLU A 440 19.98 -3.91 -18.24
C GLU A 440 19.53 -5.37 -18.09
N ARG A 441 20.38 -6.23 -17.53
CA ARG A 441 19.99 -7.61 -17.20
C ARG A 441 18.82 -7.64 -16.21
N LEU A 442 18.84 -6.81 -15.17
CA LEU A 442 17.72 -6.71 -14.22
C LEU A 442 16.48 -6.09 -14.86
N ARG A 443 16.63 -5.12 -15.77
CA ARG A 443 15.51 -4.55 -16.54
C ARG A 443 14.83 -5.57 -17.45
N ALA A 444 15.58 -6.52 -18.00
CA ALA A 444 14.98 -7.64 -18.73
C ALA A 444 14.08 -8.50 -17.82
N GLY A 445 14.48 -8.73 -16.56
CA GLY A 445 13.63 -9.43 -15.59
C GLY A 445 12.39 -8.64 -15.16
N THR A 446 12.49 -7.32 -14.99
CA THR A 446 11.30 -6.49 -14.71
C THR A 446 10.35 -6.44 -15.92
N SER A 447 10.86 -6.54 -17.14
CA SER A 447 10.05 -6.61 -18.36
C SER A 447 9.15 -7.85 -18.39
N GLU A 448 9.60 -8.99 -17.87
CA GLU A 448 8.75 -10.18 -17.71
C GLU A 448 7.61 -9.91 -16.71
N PHE A 449 7.91 -9.25 -15.59
CA PHE A 449 6.91 -8.87 -14.59
C PHE A 449 5.82 -7.95 -15.16
N GLN A 450 6.18 -7.03 -16.07
CA GLN A 450 5.26 -6.09 -16.73
C GLN A 450 4.26 -6.77 -17.67
N LYS A 451 4.54 -7.97 -18.18
CA LYS A 451 3.64 -8.69 -19.10
C LYS A 451 2.26 -8.97 -18.49
N ARG A 452 2.16 -8.98 -17.16
CA ARG A 452 0.89 -9.15 -16.44
C ARG A 452 0.53 -7.90 -15.66
N ARG A 453 -0.60 -7.30 -16.04
CA ARG A 453 -1.18 -6.14 -15.36
C ARG A 453 -2.31 -6.57 -14.43
N TRP A 454 -2.72 -5.67 -13.53
CA TRP A 454 -3.76 -5.94 -12.53
C TRP A 454 -4.98 -6.67 -13.07
N HIS A 455 -5.60 -6.14 -14.14
CA HIS A 455 -6.86 -6.68 -14.61
C HIS A 455 -6.72 -8.11 -15.14
N THR A 456 -5.62 -8.41 -15.83
CA THR A 456 -5.34 -9.75 -16.36
C THR A 456 -5.10 -10.73 -15.22
N GLU A 457 -4.28 -10.38 -14.22
CA GLU A 457 -4.03 -11.22 -13.04
C GLU A 457 -5.32 -11.45 -12.24
N TRP A 458 -6.11 -10.40 -12.03
CA TRP A 458 -7.41 -10.46 -11.37
C TRP A 458 -8.38 -11.40 -12.10
N THR A 459 -8.41 -11.34 -13.44
CA THR A 459 -9.27 -12.18 -14.27
C THR A 459 -8.89 -13.65 -14.14
N HIS A 460 -7.59 -13.97 -14.08
CA HIS A 460 -7.13 -15.34 -13.90
C HIS A 460 -7.40 -15.92 -12.51
N HIS A 461 -7.21 -15.12 -11.46
CA HIS A 461 -7.17 -15.65 -10.09
C HIS A 461 -8.41 -15.35 -9.25
N ALA A 462 -9.05 -14.19 -9.45
CA ALA A 462 -10.12 -13.71 -8.59
C ALA A 462 -11.51 -13.80 -9.22
N LYS A 463 -11.63 -13.65 -10.55
CA LYS A 463 -12.93 -13.68 -11.25
C LYS A 463 -13.79 -14.88 -10.88
N CYS A 464 -13.20 -16.07 -10.87
CA CYS A 464 -13.90 -17.32 -10.58
C CYS A 464 -14.57 -17.36 -9.19
N LEU A 465 -14.18 -16.47 -8.26
CA LEU A 465 -14.81 -16.37 -6.95
C LEU A 465 -16.16 -15.65 -6.98
N PHE A 466 -16.42 -14.85 -8.01
CA PHE A 466 -17.66 -14.09 -8.20
C PHE A 466 -18.67 -14.84 -9.09
N ASP A 467 -18.19 -15.83 -9.85
CA ASP A 467 -19.01 -16.68 -10.72
C ASP A 467 -19.66 -17.86 -9.97
N MET A 468 -19.33 -18.06 -8.69
CA MET A 468 -19.75 -19.22 -7.88
C MET A 468 -21.27 -19.33 -7.67
#